data_AF-A0A353XZD7-F1
#
_entry.id   AF-A0A353XZD7-F1
#
_cell.length_a   1.000
_cell.length_b   1.000
_cell.length_c   1.000
_cell.angle_alpha   90.00
_cell.angle_beta   90.00
_cell.angle_gamma   90.00
#
_symmetry.space_group_name_H-M   'P 1'
#
loop_
_entity.id
_entity.type
_entity.pdbx_description
1 polymer ?
#
loop_
_entity_poly.entity_id
_entity_poly.type
_entity_poly.pdbx_seq_one_letter_code
_entity_poly.pdbx_strand_id
1 'polypeptide(L)'
;FDTIPIIGITFLIAGLSIVGMPGTPGFDAVHLILEAAMERNGALVTIAAALGNVFAAGFLLWAFQRAFLTPRENRAPEAVLETTTPHERLVSLLLILVLVVVGFYSEPWLELIDTPLNALHELYNPHE
;
A
#
# COMPACT_ATOMS: atom_id res chain seq x y z
N PHE A 1 -15.05 1.28 -15.87
CA PHE A 1 -14.79 2.49 -15.07
C PHE A 1 -16.03 3.39 -14.88
N ASP A 2 -17.06 3.30 -15.73
CA ASP A 2 -18.14 4.31 -15.82
C ASP A 2 -19.12 4.40 -14.63
N THR A 3 -19.24 3.39 -13.77
CA THR A 3 -20.29 3.37 -12.72
C THR A 3 -19.82 3.75 -11.30
N ILE A 4 -18.54 3.56 -10.97
CA ILE A 4 -17.99 3.77 -9.61
C ILE A 4 -16.54 4.32 -9.60
N PRO A 5 -16.28 5.48 -10.24
CA PRO A 5 -14.92 5.95 -10.50
C PRO A 5 -14.09 6.20 -9.24
N ILE A 6 -14.71 6.70 -8.17
CA ILE A 6 -13.99 7.03 -6.93
C ILE A 6 -13.52 5.78 -6.18
N ILE A 7 -14.29 4.68 -6.24
CA ILE A 7 -13.91 3.41 -5.64
C ILE A 7 -12.71 2.82 -6.40
N GLY A 8 -12.72 2.90 -7.73
CA GLY A 8 -11.58 2.48 -8.55
C GLY A 8 -10.31 3.28 -8.25
N ILE A 9 -10.42 4.60 -8.10
CA ILE A 9 -9.30 5.48 -7.71
C ILE A 9 -8.80 5.14 -6.31
N THR A 10 -9.71 4.97 -5.34
CA THR A 10 -9.37 4.61 -3.97
C THR A 10 -8.63 3.28 -3.92
N PHE A 11 -9.14 2.27 -4.63
CA PHE A 11 -8.51 0.96 -4.74
C PHE A 11 -7.11 1.07 -5.35
N LEU A 12 -6.95 1.86 -6.41
CA LEU A 12 -5.65 2.08 -7.03
C LEU A 12 -4.68 2.72 -6.04
N ILE A 13 -5.04 3.83 -5.41
CA ILE A 13 -4.17 4.54 -4.46
C ILE A 13 -3.80 3.65 -3.28
N ALA A 14 -4.78 2.94 -2.70
CA ALA A 14 -4.53 1.99 -1.61
C ALA A 14 -3.62 0.84 -2.07
N GLY A 15 -3.84 0.30 -3.26
CA GLY A 15 -2.98 -0.74 -3.83
C GLY A 15 -1.55 -0.25 -4.06
N LEU A 16 -1.39 0.95 -4.63
CA LEU A 16 -0.07 1.56 -4.84
C LEU A 16 0.64 1.79 -3.49
N SER A 17 -0.11 2.10 -2.44
CA SER A 17 0.42 2.17 -1.07
C SER A 17 0.90 0.82 -0.54
N ILE A 18 0.23 -0.28 -0.86
CA ILE A 18 0.66 -1.62 -0.40
C ILE A 18 1.99 -2.04 -1.04
N VAL A 19 2.19 -1.68 -2.30
CA VAL A 19 3.39 -2.03 -3.07
C VAL A 19 4.56 -1.06 -2.80
N GLY A 20 4.29 0.03 -2.09
CA GLY A 20 5.28 1.04 -1.76
C GLY A 20 5.67 1.92 -2.95
N MET A 21 4.68 2.44 -3.67
CA MET A 21 4.93 3.50 -4.66
C MET A 21 5.38 4.79 -3.98
N PRO A 22 6.29 5.56 -4.61
CA PRO A 22 6.76 6.83 -4.05
C PRO A 22 5.58 7.79 -3.82
N GLY A 23 5.60 8.49 -2.67
CA GLY A 23 4.52 9.37 -2.23
C GLY A 23 3.38 8.66 -1.48
N THR A 24 3.59 7.40 -1.09
CA THR A 24 2.70 6.64 -0.21
C THR A 24 3.48 6.12 1.00
N PRO A 25 2.84 5.90 2.15
CA PRO A 25 3.53 5.47 3.37
C PRO A 25 4.17 4.08 3.23
N GLY A 26 3.71 3.26 2.29
CA GLY A 26 4.34 1.97 2.03
C GLY A 26 5.73 2.08 1.38
N PHE A 27 6.06 3.21 0.73
CA PHE A 27 7.40 3.39 0.15
C PHE A 27 8.44 3.47 1.26
N ASP A 28 8.21 4.29 2.28
CA ASP A 28 9.10 4.41 3.43
C ASP A 28 9.24 3.07 4.16
N ALA A 29 8.13 2.33 4.32
CA ALA A 29 8.16 1.00 4.92
C ALA A 29 9.04 0.03 4.13
N VAL A 30 8.89 -0.06 2.81
CA VAL A 30 9.72 -0.94 1.96
C VAL A 30 11.18 -0.46 1.98
N HIS A 31 11.43 0.84 1.98
CA HIS A 31 12.77 1.39 2.04
C HIS A 31 13.51 0.99 3.32
N LEU A 32 12.89 1.21 4.49
CA LEU A 32 13.43 0.82 5.80
C LEU A 32 13.64 -0.69 5.89
N ILE A 33 12.72 -1.50 5.34
CA ILE A 33 12.86 -2.96 5.30
C ILE A 33 14.07 -3.37 4.45
N LEU A 34 14.28 -2.75 3.29
CA LEU A 34 15.41 -3.06 2.41
C LEU A 34 16.75 -2.62 3.02
N GLU A 35 16.78 -1.47 3.69
CA GLU A 35 17.96 -1.00 4.43
C GLU A 35 18.33 -1.98 5.54
N ALA A 36 17.36 -2.33 6.41
CA ALA A 36 17.56 -3.31 7.47
C ALA A 36 17.95 -4.70 6.95
N ALA A 37 17.36 -5.15 5.84
CA ALA A 37 17.71 -6.42 5.21
C ALA A 37 19.15 -6.41 4.66
N MET A 38 19.61 -5.27 4.14
CA MET A 38 20.95 -5.14 3.60
C MET A 38 22.00 -5.16 4.71
N GLU A 39 21.73 -4.49 5.84
CA GLU A 39 22.61 -4.50 7.01
C GLU A 39 22.68 -5.89 7.66
N ARG A 40 21.55 -6.59 7.82
CA ARG A 40 21.48 -7.83 8.60
C ARG A 40 21.67 -9.12 7.81
N ASN A 41 21.19 -9.16 6.56
CA ASN A 41 21.10 -10.37 5.75
C ASN A 41 21.92 -10.29 4.46
N GLY A 42 22.50 -9.13 4.15
CA GLY A 42 23.35 -8.89 2.98
C GLY A 42 22.57 -8.76 1.66
N ALA A 43 23.33 -8.60 0.57
CA ALA A 43 22.78 -8.21 -0.72
C ALA A 43 21.84 -9.24 -1.35
N LEU A 44 22.09 -10.55 -1.19
CA LEU A 44 21.30 -11.59 -1.84
C LEU A 44 19.84 -11.63 -1.36
N VAL A 45 19.63 -11.53 -0.05
CA VAL A 45 18.28 -11.52 0.55
C VAL A 45 17.55 -10.22 0.18
N THR A 46 18.26 -9.10 0.19
CA THR A 46 17.73 -7.79 -0.19
C THR A 46 17.25 -7.77 -1.65
N ILE A 47 18.03 -8.35 -2.57
CA ILE A 47 17.64 -8.48 -3.98
C ILE A 47 16.39 -9.36 -4.13
N ALA A 48 16.33 -10.48 -3.40
CA ALA A 48 15.15 -11.36 -3.43
C ALA A 48 13.89 -10.65 -2.90
N ALA A 49 14.01 -9.88 -1.82
CA ALA A 49 12.93 -9.07 -1.27
C ALA A 49 12.46 -8.00 -2.27
N ALA A 50 13.41 -7.27 -2.90
CA ALA A 50 13.10 -6.28 -3.91
C ALA A 50 12.38 -6.88 -5.13
N LEU A 51 12.83 -8.04 -5.61
CA LEU A 51 12.15 -8.76 -6.70
C LEU A 51 10.72 -9.16 -6.31
N GLY A 52 10.52 -9.67 -5.10
CA GLY A 52 9.19 -9.97 -4.57
C GLY A 52 8.26 -8.75 -4.60
N ASN A 53 8.77 -7.58 -4.20
CA ASN A 53 8.01 -6.33 -4.26
C ASN A 53 7.63 -5.94 -5.70
N VAL A 54 8.55 -6.10 -6.66
CA VAL A 54 8.27 -5.85 -8.09
C VAL A 54 7.18 -6.79 -8.63
N PHE A 55 7.21 -8.08 -8.25
CA PHE A 55 6.14 -9.01 -8.62
C PHE A 55 4.79 -8.62 -8.02
N ALA A 56 4.77 -8.17 -6.76
CA ALA A 56 3.55 -7.66 -6.12
C ALA A 56 2.97 -6.45 -6.89
N ALA A 57 3.83 -5.53 -7.32
CA ALA A 57 3.46 -4.39 -8.16
C ALA A 57 2.79 -4.82 -9.47
N GLY A 58 3.45 -5.73 -10.19
CA GLY A 58 2.95 -6.24 -11.47
C GLY A 58 1.61 -6.94 -11.31
N PHE A 59 1.46 -7.78 -10.28
CA PHE A 59 0.20 -8.48 -10.00
C PHE A 59 -0.94 -7.51 -9.66
N LEU A 60 -0.67 -6.48 -8.85
CA LEU A 60 -1.65 -5.46 -8.51
C LEU A 60 -2.15 -4.72 -9.76
N LEU A 61 -1.23 -4.24 -10.61
CA LEU A 61 -1.60 -3.51 -11.82
C LEU A 61 -2.37 -4.40 -12.79
N TRP A 62 -1.96 -5.66 -12.93
CA TRP A 62 -2.68 -6.64 -13.73
C TRP A 62 -4.09 -6.90 -13.21
N ALA A 63 -4.25 -7.09 -11.89
CA ALA A 63 -5.55 -7.28 -11.25
C ALA A 63 -6.44 -6.05 -11.43
N PHE A 64 -5.89 -4.85 -11.27
CA PHE A 64 -6.60 -3.59 -11.49
C PHE A 64 -7.10 -3.44 -12.92
N GLN A 65 -6.26 -3.73 -13.91
CA GLN A 65 -6.65 -3.71 -15.32
C GLN A 65 -7.79 -4.69 -15.61
N ARG A 66 -7.72 -5.89 -15.05
CA ARG A 66 -8.74 -6.91 -15.23
C ARG A 66 -10.05 -6.61 -14.51
N ALA A 67 -9.99 -5.94 -13.36
CA ALA A 67 -11.16 -5.60 -12.56
C ALA A 67 -11.90 -4.37 -13.08
N PHE A 68 -11.18 -3.32 -13.47
CA PHE A 68 -11.78 -2.00 -13.74
C PHE A 68 -11.69 -1.53 -15.20
N LEU A 69 -10.65 -1.95 -15.95
CA LEU A 69 -10.35 -1.46 -17.31
C LEU A 69 -10.81 -2.41 -18.42
N THR A 70 -11.07 -3.69 -18.12
CA THR A 70 -11.51 -4.67 -19.14
C THR A 70 -12.98 -4.42 -19.54
N PRO A 71 -13.28 -4.34 -20.86
CA PRO A 71 -14.66 -4.21 -21.36
C PRO A 71 -15.55 -5.36 -20.89
N ARG A 72 -16.78 -5.04 -20.48
CA ARG A 72 -17.79 -6.02 -20.05
C ARG A 72 -18.43 -6.67 -21.27
N GLU A 73 -17.69 -7.50 -22.00
CA GLU A 73 -18.17 -8.04 -23.27
C GLU A 73 -19.07 -9.29 -23.11
N ASN A 74 -19.05 -9.99 -21.97
CA ASN A 74 -19.72 -11.29 -21.82
C ASN A 74 -20.29 -11.61 -20.42
N ARG A 75 -20.92 -10.67 -19.72
CA ARG A 75 -21.57 -10.98 -18.42
C ARG A 75 -23.08 -10.78 -18.48
N ALA A 76 -23.79 -11.76 -17.92
CA ALA A 76 -25.23 -11.96 -17.79
C ALA A 76 -26.01 -10.71 -17.31
N PRO A 77 -27.37 -10.71 -17.35
CA PRO A 77 -28.22 -9.52 -17.27
C PRO A 77 -27.78 -8.59 -16.15
N GLU A 78 -27.55 -7.34 -16.56
CA GLU A 78 -27.19 -6.17 -15.75
C GLU A 78 -27.41 -6.36 -14.24
N ALA A 79 -26.34 -6.74 -13.54
CA ALA A 79 -26.23 -6.31 -12.16
C ALA A 79 -26.13 -4.78 -12.25
N VAL A 80 -27.27 -4.11 -12.10
CA VAL A 80 -27.37 -2.65 -11.99
C VAL A 80 -26.47 -2.28 -10.82
N LEU A 81 -25.24 -1.87 -11.13
CA LEU A 81 -24.33 -1.37 -10.13
C LEU A 81 -24.92 -0.06 -9.68
N GLU A 82 -25.46 -0.05 -8.45
CA GLU A 82 -25.93 1.17 -7.84
C GLU A 82 -24.78 2.17 -7.79
N THR A 83 -25.10 3.42 -8.10
CA THR A 83 -24.13 4.52 -8.08
C THR A 83 -23.58 4.68 -6.66
N THR A 84 -22.27 4.95 -6.56
CA THR A 84 -21.58 5.15 -5.27
C THR A 84 -22.37 6.08 -4.35
N THR A 85 -22.75 5.57 -3.18
CA THR A 85 -23.46 6.32 -2.14
C THR A 85 -22.58 7.43 -1.55
N PRO A 86 -23.15 8.53 -1.03
CA PRO A 86 -22.36 9.62 -0.46
C PRO A 86 -21.44 9.17 0.69
N HIS A 87 -21.84 8.15 1.45
CA HIS A 87 -21.03 7.56 2.53
C HIS A 87 -19.78 6.85 1.98
N GLU A 88 -19.91 6.05 0.92
CA GLU A 88 -18.76 5.42 0.26
C GLU A 88 -17.78 6.46 -0.25
N ARG A 89 -18.27 7.56 -0.82
CA ARG A 89 -17.42 8.67 -1.28
C ARG A 89 -16.65 9.29 -0.13
N LEU A 90 -17.31 9.52 1.00
CA LEU A 90 -16.69 10.10 2.20
C LEU A 90 -15.58 9.20 2.73
N VAL A 91 -15.85 7.89 2.87
CA VAL A 91 -14.87 6.91 3.33
C VAL A 91 -13.68 6.82 2.37
N SER A 92 -13.95 6.74 1.06
CA SER A 92 -12.93 6.75 0.01
C SER A 92 -12.03 7.99 0.09
N LEU A 93 -12.64 9.17 0.19
CA LEU A 93 -11.91 10.44 0.28
C LEU A 93 -11.05 10.50 1.54
N LEU A 94 -11.61 10.09 2.68
CA LEU A 94 -10.89 10.06 3.96
C LEU A 94 -9.70 9.11 3.89
N LEU A 95 -9.88 7.92 3.29
CA LEU A 95 -8.82 6.95 3.14
C LEU A 95 -7.70 7.48 2.23
N ILE A 96 -8.04 8.08 1.09
CA ILE A 96 -7.06 8.72 0.21
C ILE A 96 -6.32 9.84 0.95
N LEU A 97 -7.05 10.68 1.70
CA LEU A 97 -6.47 11.77 2.47
C LEU A 97 -5.46 11.25 3.49
N VAL A 98 -5.82 10.22 4.25
CA VAL A 98 -4.92 9.60 5.24
C VAL A 98 -3.69 9.03 4.54
N LEU A 99 -3.85 8.26 3.46
CA LEU A 99 -2.70 7.69 2.74
C LEU A 99 -1.74 8.77 2.21
N VAL A 100 -2.28 9.87 1.68
CA VAL A 100 -1.45 10.97 1.17
C VAL A 100 -0.78 11.71 2.34
N VAL A 101 -1.53 12.10 3.37
CA VAL A 101 -0.98 12.84 4.52
C VAL A 101 0.11 12.03 5.22
N VAL A 102 -0.14 10.75 5.51
CA VAL A 102 0.85 9.88 6.14
C VAL A 102 2.02 9.66 5.19
N GLY A 103 1.79 9.46 3.89
CA GLY A 103 2.87 9.26 2.92
C GLY A 103 3.80 10.46 2.72
N PHE A 104 3.34 11.68 2.99
CA PHE A 104 4.19 12.88 3.00
C PHE A 104 4.75 13.22 4.38
N TYR A 105 4.12 12.75 5.45
CA TYR A 105 4.48 13.07 6.83
C TYR A 105 4.51 11.81 7.71
N SER A 106 5.47 10.94 7.41
CA SER A 106 5.68 9.65 8.10
C SER A 106 6.37 9.79 9.46
N GLU A 107 7.12 10.87 9.70
CA GLU A 107 7.95 11.07 10.91
C GLU A 107 7.20 10.84 12.24
N PRO A 108 6.02 11.45 12.50
CA PRO A 108 5.36 11.26 13.80
C PRO A 108 4.92 9.81 14.04
N TRP A 109 4.65 9.07 12.97
CA TRP A 109 4.25 7.68 13.05
C TRP A 109 5.44 6.80 13.41
N LEU A 110 6.63 7.11 12.87
CA LEU A 110 7.87 6.42 13.19
C LEU A 110 8.26 6.67 14.65
N GLU A 111 8.25 7.92 15.13
CA GLU A 111 8.56 8.24 16.53
C GLU A 111 7.65 7.50 17.54
N LEU A 112 6.36 7.34 17.19
CA LEU A 112 5.41 6.60 18.00
C LEU A 112 5.74 5.10 18.08
N ILE A 113 6.30 4.53 17.01
CA ILE A 113 6.70 3.12 16.93
C ILE A 113 8.09 2.89 17.54
N ASP A 114 9.01 3.85 17.41
CA ASP A 114 10.38 3.76 17.93
C ASP A 114 10.39 3.66 19.46
N THR A 115 9.50 4.39 20.14
CA THR A 115 9.40 4.38 21.61
C THR A 115 9.21 2.96 22.18
N PRO A 116 8.19 2.19 21.77
CA PRO A 116 8.03 0.81 22.24
C PRO A 116 9.08 -0.14 21.65
N LEU A 117 9.60 0.09 20.44
CA LEU A 117 10.65 -0.75 19.86
C LEU A 117 11.95 -0.68 20.65
N ASN A 118 12.36 0.50 21.11
CA ASN A 118 13.56 0.68 21.93
C ASN A 118 13.44 -0.06 23.27
N ALA A 119 12.27 0.01 23.92
CA ALA A 119 12.00 -0.75 25.14
C ALA A 119 12.09 -2.27 24.91
N LEU A 120 11.62 -2.76 23.76
CA LEU A 120 11.75 -4.18 23.37
C LEU A 120 13.20 -4.56 23.05
N HIS A 121 13.96 -3.66 22.42
CA HIS A 121 15.36 -3.89 22.10
C HIS A 121 16.20 -4.05 23.37
N GLU A 122 16.03 -3.17 24.36
CA GLU A 122 16.70 -3.28 25.67
C GLU A 122 16.37 -4.59 26.40
N LEU A 123 15.13 -5.09 26.26
CA LEU A 123 14.70 -6.36 26.88
C LEU A 123 15.35 -7.59 26.24
N TYR A 124 15.50 -7.61 24.91
CA TYR A 124 15.96 -8.80 24.18
C TYR A 124 17.46 -8.77 23.87
N ASN A 125 18.07 -7.59 23.85
CA ASN A 125 19.48 -7.41 23.55
C ASN A 125 20.19 -6.52 24.60
N PRO A 126 20.16 -6.87 25.90
CA PRO A 126 20.67 -6.02 26.98
C PRO A 126 22.21 -5.89 27.04
N HIS A 127 22.95 -6.50 26.11
CA HIS A 127 24.41 -6.67 26.17
C HIS A 127 25.16 -6.27 24.89
N GLU A 128 24.48 -5.64 23.94
CA GLU A 128 25.12 -4.78 22.93
C GLU A 128 24.93 -3.32 23.34
#